data_AF-M4BTH9-F1
#
_entry.id   AF-M4BTH9-F1
#
_cell.length_a   1.000
_cell.length_b   1.000
_cell.length_c   1.000
_cell.angle_alpha   90.00
_cell.angle_beta   90.00
_cell.angle_gamma   90.00
#
_symmetry.space_group_name_H-M   'P 1'
#
loop_
_entity.id
_entity.type
_entity.pdbx_description
1 polymer ?
#
loop_
_entity_poly.entity_id
_entity_poly.type
_entity_poly.pdbx_seq_one_letter_code
_entity_poly.pdbx_strand_id
1 'polypeptide(L)'
;MHEFCKESDVAILEPQQVSECTCCLGVLNGTFSAKVLADVRQLVEKADYDVKDFALNIKLPGVVLLREYSLLHFLRSDTEKFSRKILFDVKDVLKSLLAPSISRMLSDAECVTTGDFAVLLDVKHDESVDEVRQIPSIKKQLEGSRKRNRGPLPVFDGFGAVSRALAALKTMPGTIESPPIRLTTTPRAVITLERDPVYMQGRYLKFQRGLSQTPWVLDGKRMGESSVEECIGEIALPFFRGSGYKFHTAGREDVDVRMLGNGRPFILEILDSCTRTASSNADDSAEDYSFCQVRGA
;
A
#
# COMPACT_ATOMS: atom_id res chain seq x y z
N MET A 1 -26.18 12.00 -2.14
CA MET A 1 -26.70 13.26 -1.55
C MET A 1 -28.11 13.58 -2.02
N HIS A 2 -28.42 13.48 -3.32
CA HIS A 2 -29.71 13.95 -3.86
C HIS A 2 -30.94 13.12 -3.42
N GLU A 3 -30.78 11.84 -3.07
CA GLU A 3 -31.84 11.00 -2.49
C GLU A 3 -32.05 11.25 -0.99
N PHE A 4 -30.98 11.46 -0.23
CA PHE A 4 -31.06 11.67 1.22
C PHE A 4 -31.79 12.97 1.60
N CYS A 5 -31.62 14.03 0.79
CA CYS A 5 -32.34 15.29 0.98
C CYS A 5 -33.85 15.16 0.72
N LYS A 6 -34.27 14.20 -0.13
CA LYS A 6 -35.69 13.99 -0.43
C LYS A 6 -36.45 13.28 0.69
N GLU A 7 -35.77 12.44 1.47
CA GLU A 7 -36.38 11.69 2.58
C GLU A 7 -36.40 12.45 3.91
N SER A 8 -35.58 13.51 4.05
CA SER A 8 -35.33 14.13 5.35
C SER A 8 -36.11 15.42 5.64
N ASP A 9 -36.96 15.91 4.73
CA ASP A 9 -37.62 17.24 4.82
C ASP A 9 -36.65 18.41 5.11
N VAL A 10 -35.35 18.21 4.87
CA VAL A 10 -34.33 19.25 5.02
C VAL A 10 -34.32 20.06 3.72
N ALA A 11 -34.89 21.26 3.79
CA ALA A 11 -34.79 22.25 2.73
C ALA A 11 -33.33 22.43 2.30
N ILE A 12 -33.14 22.46 0.98
CA ILE A 12 -31.88 22.63 0.24
C ILE A 12 -30.81 23.32 1.11
N LEU A 13 -29.85 22.53 1.59
CA LEU A 13 -28.64 23.06 2.21
C LEU A 13 -27.89 23.82 1.12
N GLU A 14 -27.94 25.15 1.15
CA GLU A 14 -27.01 25.97 0.38
C GLU A 14 -25.59 25.49 0.72
N PRO A 15 -24.74 25.18 -0.27
CA PRO A 15 -23.36 24.79 -0.01
C PRO A 15 -22.62 26.03 0.50
N GLN A 16 -22.75 26.29 1.81
CA GLN A 16 -21.86 27.18 2.52
C GLN A 16 -20.45 26.63 2.33
N GLN A 17 -19.48 27.52 2.14
CA GLN A 17 -18.08 27.16 2.03
C GLN A 17 -17.68 26.49 3.35
N VAL A 18 -17.83 25.17 3.44
CA VAL A 18 -17.62 24.42 4.68
C VAL A 18 -16.13 24.47 4.96
N SER A 19 -15.76 25.37 5.87
CA SER A 19 -14.52 25.28 6.61
C SER A 19 -14.43 23.82 7.11
N GLU A 20 -13.28 23.19 6.89
CA GLU A 20 -12.96 21.76 7.07
C GLU A 20 -13.83 20.96 8.06
N CYS A 21 -14.27 19.76 7.66
CA CYS A 21 -15.10 18.91 8.51
C CYS A 21 -14.40 18.58 9.84
N THR A 22 -15.08 18.80 10.97
CA THR A 22 -14.56 18.48 12.31
C THR A 22 -14.40 16.98 12.55
N CYS A 23 -15.00 16.10 11.73
CA CYS A 23 -14.89 14.66 11.88
C CYS A 23 -13.85 14.05 10.94
N CYS A 24 -14.01 14.23 9.62
CA CYS A 24 -13.13 13.62 8.62
C CYS A 24 -11.88 14.46 8.30
N LEU A 25 -11.68 15.61 8.96
CA LEU A 25 -10.51 16.49 8.76
C LEU A 25 -10.32 16.89 7.30
N GLY A 26 -11.40 17.07 6.54
CA GLY A 26 -11.31 17.44 5.12
C GLY A 26 -10.89 16.31 4.17
N VAL A 27 -10.77 15.06 4.63
CA VAL A 27 -10.46 13.89 3.78
C VAL A 27 -11.55 13.65 2.73
N LEU A 28 -12.81 14.00 3.02
CA LEU A 28 -13.92 13.90 2.07
C LEU A 28 -14.17 15.21 1.29
N ASN A 29 -13.27 16.20 1.39
CA ASN A 29 -13.39 17.45 0.66
C ASN A 29 -13.06 17.24 -0.83
N GLY A 30 -13.82 17.89 -1.72
CA GLY A 30 -13.58 17.86 -3.16
C GLY A 30 -12.19 18.36 -3.55
N THR A 31 -11.64 19.35 -2.84
CA THR A 31 -10.27 19.84 -3.10
C THR A 31 -9.20 18.80 -2.78
N PHE A 32 -9.39 18.04 -1.69
CA PHE A 32 -8.51 16.93 -1.33
C PHE A 32 -8.57 15.82 -2.38
N SER A 33 -9.78 15.40 -2.76
CA SER A 33 -9.98 14.39 -3.81
C SER A 33 -9.36 14.82 -5.15
N ALA A 34 -9.53 16.08 -5.55
CA ALA A 34 -8.94 16.61 -6.78
C ALA A 34 -7.40 16.55 -6.76
N LYS A 35 -6.78 16.89 -5.62
CA LYS A 35 -5.32 16.79 -5.45
C LYS A 35 -4.84 15.34 -5.54
N VAL A 36 -5.50 14.43 -4.83
CA VAL A 36 -5.17 13.00 -4.87
C VAL A 36 -5.25 12.46 -6.30
N LEU A 37 -6.31 12.82 -7.04
CA LEU A 37 -6.49 12.40 -8.43
C LEU A 37 -5.44 12.99 -9.37
N ALA A 38 -4.97 14.21 -9.14
CA ALA A 38 -3.89 14.82 -9.91
C ALA A 38 -2.55 14.08 -9.67
N ASP A 39 -2.25 13.79 -8.42
CA ASP A 39 -1.03 13.06 -8.03
C ASP A 39 -1.05 11.61 -8.58
N VAL A 40 -2.19 10.92 -8.53
CA VAL A 40 -2.36 9.58 -9.13
C VAL A 40 -2.12 9.64 -10.64
N ARG A 41 -2.72 10.62 -11.34
CA ARG A 41 -2.53 10.78 -12.80
C ARG A 41 -1.05 10.91 -13.16
N GLN A 42 -0.31 11.75 -12.45
CA GLN A 42 1.11 11.96 -12.69
C GLN A 42 1.93 10.67 -12.51
N LEU A 43 1.59 9.86 -11.50
CA LEU A 43 2.28 8.59 -11.24
C LEU A 43 1.96 7.54 -12.32
N VAL A 44 0.69 7.44 -12.73
CA VAL A 44 0.26 6.50 -13.77
C VAL A 44 0.93 6.81 -15.12
N GLU A 45 0.96 8.09 -15.51
CA GLU A 45 1.60 8.54 -16.76
C GLU A 45 3.11 8.25 -16.78
N LYS A 46 3.76 8.29 -15.60
CA LYS A 46 5.20 8.02 -15.49
C LYS A 46 5.54 6.53 -15.49
N ALA A 47 4.69 5.70 -14.88
CA ALA A 47 5.03 4.31 -14.58
C ALA A 47 4.57 3.30 -15.63
N ASP A 48 3.54 3.63 -16.43
CA ASP A 48 3.15 2.86 -17.63
C ASP A 48 2.95 1.35 -17.37
N TYR A 49 2.14 1.03 -16.37
CA TYR A 49 1.78 -0.35 -15.98
C TYR A 49 0.67 -0.93 -16.88
N ASP A 50 0.74 -2.23 -17.18
CA ASP A 50 -0.33 -2.99 -17.84
C ASP A 50 -1.42 -3.44 -16.86
N VAL A 51 -2.30 -2.52 -16.48
CA VAL A 51 -3.31 -2.78 -15.44
C VAL A 51 -4.63 -3.25 -16.06
N LYS A 52 -5.15 -4.39 -15.60
CA LYS A 52 -6.50 -4.89 -15.93
C LYS A 52 -7.48 -4.70 -14.77
N ASP A 53 -6.97 -4.89 -13.56
CA ASP A 53 -7.66 -4.79 -12.30
C ASP A 53 -6.73 -4.07 -11.30
N PHE A 54 -7.29 -3.36 -10.33
CA PHE A 54 -6.51 -2.71 -9.28
C PHE A 54 -7.21 -2.74 -7.93
N ALA A 55 -6.41 -2.82 -6.86
CA ALA A 55 -6.88 -2.66 -5.49
C ALA A 55 -6.57 -1.25 -4.98
N LEU A 56 -7.61 -0.50 -4.57
CA LEU A 56 -7.45 0.78 -3.87
C LEU A 56 -7.36 0.56 -2.35
N ASN A 57 -6.18 0.78 -1.79
CA ASN A 57 -5.86 0.61 -0.38
C ASN A 57 -5.65 1.96 0.29
N ILE A 58 -6.54 2.30 1.22
CA ILE A 58 -6.55 3.60 1.89
C ILE A 58 -6.15 3.42 3.35
N LYS A 59 -5.10 4.13 3.79
CA LYS A 59 -4.72 4.29 5.19
C LYS A 59 -5.17 5.67 5.65
N LEU A 60 -6.03 5.72 6.66
CA LEU A 60 -6.50 6.96 7.28
C LEU A 60 -5.75 7.23 8.59
N PRO A 61 -5.59 8.51 8.98
CA PRO A 61 -5.05 8.87 10.29
C PRO A 61 -5.89 8.29 11.42
N GLY A 62 -5.25 7.80 12.48
CA GLY A 62 -5.96 7.26 13.65
C GLY A 62 -6.90 8.27 14.32
N VAL A 63 -6.61 9.58 14.21
CA VAL A 63 -7.47 10.65 14.72
C VAL A 63 -8.88 10.67 14.10
N VAL A 64 -9.05 10.19 12.86
CA VAL A 64 -10.39 10.08 12.24
C VAL A 64 -11.29 9.15 13.05
N LEU A 65 -10.76 8.03 13.53
CA LEU A 65 -11.50 7.10 14.40
C LEU A 65 -11.86 7.70 15.75
N LEU A 66 -10.94 8.46 16.34
CA LEU A 66 -11.16 9.14 17.62
C LEU A 66 -12.28 10.17 17.49
N ARG A 67 -12.25 10.97 16.42
CA ARG A 67 -13.26 12.01 16.16
C ARG A 67 -14.60 11.41 15.80
N GLU A 68 -14.63 10.34 15.03
CA GLU A 68 -15.85 9.56 14.77
C GLU A 68 -16.45 9.03 16.08
N TYR A 69 -15.63 8.43 16.94
CA TYR A 69 -16.06 7.95 18.25
C TYR A 69 -16.64 9.07 19.12
N SER A 70 -15.95 10.21 19.19
CA SER A 70 -16.40 11.38 19.96
C SER A 70 -17.71 11.95 19.42
N LEU A 71 -17.84 12.08 18.10
CA LEU A 71 -19.07 12.57 17.47
C LEU A 71 -20.25 11.62 17.73
N LEU A 72 -20.03 10.31 17.61
CA LEU A 72 -21.07 9.31 17.89
C LEU A 72 -21.50 9.33 19.35
N HIS A 73 -20.58 9.58 20.29
CA HIS A 73 -20.92 9.74 21.69
C HIS A 73 -21.84 10.94 21.90
N PHE A 74 -21.49 12.10 21.34
CA PHE A 74 -22.30 13.33 21.37
C PHE A 74 -23.70 13.12 20.77
N LEU A 75 -23.79 12.51 19.59
CA LEU A 75 -25.09 12.27 18.95
C LEU A 75 -25.99 11.32 19.77
N ARG A 76 -25.39 10.35 20.48
CA ARG A 76 -26.12 9.41 21.35
C ARG A 76 -26.55 10.02 22.68
N SER A 77 -25.84 11.03 23.19
CA SER A 77 -26.30 11.75 24.40
C SER A 77 -27.50 12.64 24.09
N ASP A 78 -27.52 13.24 22.90
CA ASP A 78 -28.51 14.25 22.55
C ASP A 78 -29.76 13.67 21.89
N THR A 79 -29.69 12.44 21.35
CA THR A 79 -30.83 11.79 20.68
C THR A 79 -31.01 10.34 21.12
N GLU A 80 -32.11 10.07 21.84
CA GLU A 80 -32.42 8.74 22.43
C GLU A 80 -32.54 7.60 21.39
N LYS A 81 -32.81 7.94 20.12
CA LYS A 81 -33.00 6.98 19.02
C LYS A 81 -31.82 6.88 18.06
N PHE A 82 -30.67 7.48 18.36
CA PHE A 82 -29.53 7.40 17.45
C PHE A 82 -29.02 5.97 17.32
N SER A 83 -28.84 5.52 16.08
CA SER A 83 -28.32 4.18 15.81
C SER A 83 -26.98 3.96 16.51
N ARG A 84 -26.85 2.83 17.21
CA ARG A 84 -25.55 2.39 17.75
C ARG A 84 -24.62 1.85 16.66
N LYS A 85 -25.14 1.62 15.45
CA LYS A 85 -24.37 1.13 14.32
C LYS A 85 -23.86 2.31 13.50
N ILE A 86 -22.54 2.35 13.27
CA ILE A 86 -21.91 3.25 12.30
C ILE A 86 -22.47 2.89 10.93
N LEU A 87 -23.05 3.87 10.24
CA LEU A 87 -23.72 3.64 8.95
C LEU A 87 -22.73 3.62 7.78
N PHE A 88 -21.61 4.34 7.86
CA PHE A 88 -20.62 4.44 6.79
C PHE A 88 -19.21 4.59 7.34
N ASP A 89 -18.26 3.81 6.82
CA ASP A 89 -16.82 3.97 7.06
C ASP A 89 -16.29 5.08 6.13
N VAL A 90 -15.61 6.08 6.68
CA VAL A 90 -14.98 7.18 5.91
C VAL A 90 -14.08 6.62 4.80
N LYS A 91 -13.40 5.50 5.06
CA LYS A 91 -12.55 4.79 4.10
C LYS A 91 -13.35 4.33 2.89
N ASP A 92 -14.52 3.74 3.10
CA ASP A 92 -15.36 3.17 2.04
C ASP A 92 -16.00 4.29 1.19
N VAL A 93 -16.40 5.38 1.83
CA VAL A 93 -16.88 6.59 1.13
C VAL A 93 -15.76 7.17 0.27
N LEU A 94 -14.57 7.35 0.83
CA LEU A 94 -13.42 7.86 0.06
C LEU A 94 -13.06 6.92 -1.11
N LYS A 95 -13.09 5.60 -0.88
CA LYS A 95 -12.88 4.60 -1.93
C LYS A 95 -13.90 4.74 -3.06
N SER A 96 -15.18 4.90 -2.73
CA SER A 96 -16.26 5.09 -3.72
C SER A 96 -16.12 6.40 -4.51
N LEU A 97 -15.62 7.47 -3.89
CA LEU A 97 -15.38 8.75 -4.56
C LEU A 97 -14.18 8.69 -5.54
N LEU A 98 -13.10 8.00 -5.17
CA LEU A 98 -11.86 8.00 -5.94
C LEU A 98 -11.83 6.91 -7.01
N ALA A 99 -12.34 5.70 -6.72
CA ALA A 99 -12.20 4.53 -7.58
C ALA A 99 -12.69 4.73 -9.02
N PRO A 100 -13.84 5.37 -9.31
CA PRO A 100 -14.30 5.58 -10.70
C PRO A 100 -13.38 6.49 -11.53
N SER A 101 -12.70 7.44 -10.89
CA SER A 101 -11.76 8.32 -11.58
C SER A 101 -10.41 7.65 -11.79
N ILE A 102 -9.95 6.85 -10.82
CA ILE A 102 -8.72 6.07 -10.95
C ILE A 102 -8.89 4.97 -12.00
N SER A 103 -10.04 4.29 -12.06
CA SER A 103 -10.36 3.30 -13.08
C SER A 103 -10.20 3.85 -14.50
N ARG A 104 -10.77 5.05 -14.76
CA ARG A 104 -10.61 5.73 -16.06
C ARG A 104 -9.17 6.13 -16.39
N MET A 105 -8.35 6.41 -15.37
CA MET A 105 -6.92 6.71 -15.57
C MET A 105 -6.11 5.45 -15.89
N LEU A 106 -6.55 4.29 -15.40
CA LEU A 106 -5.94 2.98 -15.59
C LEU A 106 -6.64 2.20 -16.70
N SER A 107 -6.95 2.85 -17.83
CA SER A 107 -7.55 2.19 -19.01
C SER A 107 -8.85 1.42 -18.71
N ASP A 108 -9.72 1.98 -17.88
CA ASP A 108 -10.99 1.39 -17.42
C ASP A 108 -10.81 0.07 -16.63
N ALA A 109 -9.69 -0.07 -15.92
CA ALA A 109 -9.42 -1.22 -15.04
C ALA A 109 -10.48 -1.37 -13.94
N GLU A 110 -10.80 -2.62 -13.61
CA GLU A 110 -11.78 -2.94 -12.57
C GLU A 110 -11.20 -2.73 -11.16
N CYS A 111 -11.95 -2.02 -10.29
CA CYS A 111 -11.55 -1.86 -8.90
C CYS A 111 -11.95 -3.11 -8.09
N VAL A 112 -10.97 -3.96 -7.79
CA VAL A 112 -11.13 -5.19 -7.02
C VAL A 112 -10.72 -5.01 -5.55
N THR A 113 -11.05 -5.99 -4.71
CA THR A 113 -10.59 -6.00 -3.30
C THR A 113 -9.18 -6.54 -3.16
N THR A 114 -8.86 -7.55 -3.98
CA THR A 114 -7.56 -8.21 -4.04
C THR A 114 -7.18 -8.31 -5.50
N GLY A 115 -6.17 -7.54 -5.90
CA GLY A 115 -5.55 -7.56 -7.22
C GLY A 115 -4.04 -7.52 -7.04
N ASP A 116 -3.30 -7.82 -8.09
CA ASP A 116 -1.83 -7.78 -8.04
C ASP A 116 -1.30 -6.34 -8.12
N PHE A 117 -2.08 -5.41 -8.67
CA PHE A 117 -1.73 -4.00 -8.74
C PHE A 117 -2.51 -3.22 -7.68
N ALA A 118 -1.80 -2.48 -6.85
CA ALA A 118 -2.36 -1.71 -5.76
C ALA A 118 -2.05 -0.22 -5.88
N VAL A 119 -3.09 0.60 -5.74
CA VAL A 119 -2.98 2.04 -5.51
C VAL A 119 -3.06 2.26 -4.01
N LEU A 120 -1.93 2.58 -3.39
CA LEU A 120 -1.84 2.85 -1.96
C LEU A 120 -1.99 4.35 -1.70
N LEU A 121 -3.02 4.72 -0.94
CA LEU A 121 -3.25 6.08 -0.48
C LEU A 121 -3.01 6.15 1.03
N ASP A 122 -1.89 6.74 1.45
CA ASP A 122 -1.55 6.99 2.85
C ASP A 122 -1.87 8.43 3.23
N VAL A 123 -2.95 8.61 3.98
CA VAL A 123 -3.41 9.92 4.46
C VAL A 123 -2.83 10.17 5.84
N LYS A 124 -2.14 11.29 5.97
CA LYS A 124 -1.47 11.76 7.20
C LYS A 124 -2.08 13.07 7.65
N HIS A 125 -2.04 13.29 8.96
CA HIS A 125 -2.46 14.54 9.58
C HIS A 125 -1.55 14.84 10.75
N ASP A 126 -0.96 16.04 10.78
CA ASP A 126 0.12 16.38 11.72
C ASP A 126 -0.34 16.33 13.18
N GLU A 127 -1.58 16.76 13.45
CA GLU A 127 -2.16 16.75 14.81
C GLU A 127 -2.67 15.37 15.25
N SER A 128 -2.59 14.34 14.39
CA SER A 128 -3.13 13.01 14.70
C SER A 128 -2.48 12.38 15.93
N VAL A 129 -1.18 12.59 16.10
CA VAL A 129 -0.43 12.04 17.23
C VAL A 129 -0.89 12.65 18.55
N ASP A 130 -1.16 13.96 18.57
CA ASP A 130 -1.48 14.69 19.79
C ASP A 130 -2.92 14.45 20.26
N GLU A 131 -3.87 14.31 19.35
CA GLU A 131 -5.24 13.92 19.72
C GLU A 131 -5.33 12.47 20.20
N VAL A 132 -4.68 11.54 19.51
CA VAL A 132 -4.73 10.12 19.89
C VAL A 132 -4.09 9.88 21.27
N ARG A 133 -3.16 10.74 21.71
CA ARG A 133 -2.60 10.75 23.08
C ARG A 133 -3.64 11.06 24.16
N GLN A 134 -4.80 11.62 23.84
CA GLN A 134 -5.88 11.84 24.80
C GLN A 134 -6.49 10.52 25.29
N ILE A 135 -6.29 9.42 24.55
CA ILE A 135 -6.78 8.09 24.95
C ILE A 135 -5.90 7.54 26.09
N PRO A 136 -6.48 7.21 27.27
CA PRO A 136 -5.70 6.84 28.46
C PRO A 136 -4.78 5.63 28.29
N SER A 137 -5.20 4.61 27.53
CA SER A 137 -4.40 3.41 27.27
C SER A 137 -3.18 3.71 26.40
N ILE A 138 -3.34 4.56 25.38
CA ILE A 138 -2.24 5.01 24.51
C ILE A 138 -1.28 5.91 25.27
N LYS A 139 -1.81 6.84 26.07
CA LYS A 139 -1.00 7.70 26.95
C LYS A 139 -0.09 6.90 27.89
N LYS A 140 -0.65 5.89 28.58
CA LYS A 140 0.11 5.02 29.49
C LYS A 140 1.18 4.20 28.77
N GLN A 141 0.89 3.71 27.55
CA GLN A 141 1.86 2.96 26.75
C GLN A 141 3.03 3.84 26.29
N LEU A 142 2.76 5.07 25.87
CA LEU A 142 3.79 6.05 25.50
C LEU A 142 4.70 6.43 26.68
N GLU A 143 4.11 6.67 27.85
CA GLU A 143 4.85 6.97 29.08
C GLU A 143 5.71 5.78 29.54
N GLY A 144 5.22 4.55 29.37
CA GLY A 144 5.95 3.31 29.69
C GLY A 144 7.08 2.99 28.71
N SER A 145 6.91 3.29 27.42
CA SER A 145 7.90 3.00 26.37
C SER A 145 9.16 3.86 26.49
N ARG A 146 9.07 5.08 27.05
CA ARG A 146 10.24 5.94 27.32
C ARG A 146 11.27 5.29 28.27
N LYS A 147 10.88 4.26 29.02
CA LYS A 147 11.79 3.50 29.89
C LYS A 147 12.55 2.37 29.19
N ARG A 148 12.20 2.02 27.93
CA ARG A 148 12.85 0.96 27.15
C ARG A 148 13.52 1.55 25.91
N ASN A 149 14.72 2.11 26.09
CA ASN A 149 15.54 2.75 25.04
C ASN A 149 16.17 1.78 24.01
N ARG A 150 15.51 0.67 23.65
CA ARG A 150 16.03 -0.26 22.63
C ARG A 150 15.01 -0.40 21.50
N GLY A 151 15.14 0.46 20.49
CA GLY A 151 14.41 0.35 19.21
C GLY A 151 13.82 1.69 18.74
N PRO A 152 13.33 1.73 17.48
CA PRO A 152 12.52 2.84 16.97
C PRO A 152 11.32 3.08 17.90
N LEU A 153 10.89 4.34 18.05
CA LEU A 153 9.68 4.64 18.82
C LEU A 153 8.50 3.83 18.24
N PRO A 154 7.69 3.16 19.07
CA PRO A 154 6.53 2.45 18.56
C PRO A 154 5.53 3.43 17.95
N VAL A 155 4.95 3.06 16.81
CA VAL A 155 3.93 3.85 16.11
C VAL A 155 2.59 3.59 16.81
N PHE A 156 2.16 4.52 17.66
CA PHE A 156 0.97 4.38 18.51
C PHE A 156 -0.29 5.07 17.95
N ASP A 157 -0.12 5.88 16.91
CA ASP A 157 -1.17 6.60 16.19
C ASP A 157 -1.75 5.81 15.00
N GLY A 158 -1.26 4.59 14.77
CA GLY A 158 -1.76 3.71 13.72
C GLY A 158 -3.22 3.33 13.94
N PHE A 159 -4.01 3.33 12.86
CA PHE A 159 -5.46 3.06 12.86
C PHE A 159 -5.86 1.84 13.72
N GLY A 160 -5.15 0.71 13.60
CA GLY A 160 -5.44 -0.49 14.37
C GLY A 160 -5.16 -0.37 15.87
N ALA A 161 -4.16 0.41 16.28
CA ALA A 161 -3.87 0.68 17.69
C ALA A 161 -4.98 1.55 18.31
N VAL A 162 -5.39 2.60 17.60
CA VAL A 162 -6.48 3.49 18.02
C VAL A 162 -7.81 2.74 18.11
N SER A 163 -8.15 1.95 17.09
CA SER A 163 -9.36 1.13 17.08
C SER A 163 -9.46 0.21 18.31
N ARG A 164 -8.38 -0.52 18.63
CA ARG A 164 -8.35 -1.36 19.85
C ARG A 164 -8.45 -0.55 21.14
N ALA A 165 -7.78 0.60 21.18
CA ALA A 165 -7.79 1.46 22.35
C ALA A 165 -9.18 2.04 22.63
N LEU A 166 -9.89 2.48 21.59
CA LEU A 166 -11.27 2.96 21.68
C LEU A 166 -12.25 1.85 22.06
N ALA A 167 -12.10 0.64 21.49
CA ALA A 167 -12.94 -0.51 21.84
C ALA A 167 -12.82 -0.94 23.31
N ALA A 168 -11.69 -0.66 23.96
CA ALA A 168 -11.46 -0.94 25.37
C ALA A 168 -12.09 0.10 26.32
N LEU A 169 -12.57 1.24 25.80
CA LEU A 169 -13.20 2.29 26.62
C LEU A 169 -14.61 1.89 27.01
N LYS A 170 -14.90 1.91 28.33
CA LYS A 170 -16.26 1.69 28.86
C LYS A 170 -17.09 2.95 28.88
N THR A 171 -16.45 4.08 29.17
CA THR A 171 -17.04 5.42 29.22
C THR A 171 -16.12 6.38 28.51
N MET A 172 -16.69 7.47 27.98
CA MET A 172 -15.96 8.52 27.30
C MET A 172 -15.05 9.26 28.32
N PRO A 173 -13.72 9.24 28.16
CA PRO A 173 -12.80 9.98 29.03
C PRO A 173 -12.98 11.49 28.86
N GLY A 174 -13.04 12.26 29.95
CA GLY A 174 -13.13 13.73 29.89
C GLY A 174 -11.91 14.43 29.25
N THR A 175 -10.88 13.69 28.85
CA THR A 175 -9.74 14.19 28.08
C THR A 175 -10.02 14.28 26.58
N ILE A 176 -11.09 13.64 26.08
CA ILE A 176 -11.48 13.65 24.67
C ILE A 176 -12.61 14.66 24.51
N GLU A 177 -12.39 15.67 23.69
CA GLU A 177 -13.39 16.70 23.38
C GLU A 177 -14.57 16.09 22.62
N SER A 178 -15.80 16.39 23.04
CA SER A 178 -17.05 15.90 22.44
C SER A 178 -18.13 17.00 22.47
N PRO A 179 -18.56 17.54 21.32
CA PRO A 179 -18.23 17.11 19.95
C PRO A 179 -16.79 17.49 19.52
N PRO A 180 -16.24 16.86 18.47
CA PRO A 180 -14.91 17.18 17.96
C PRO A 180 -14.76 18.65 17.56
N ILE A 181 -13.64 19.26 17.97
CA ILE A 181 -13.32 20.65 17.67
C ILE A 181 -12.70 20.75 16.27
N ARG A 182 -12.95 21.86 15.58
CA ARG A 182 -12.33 22.19 14.30
C ARG A 182 -10.81 22.30 14.43
N LEU A 183 -10.08 21.65 13.52
CA LEU A 183 -8.64 21.90 13.34
C LEU A 183 -8.42 22.96 12.28
N THR A 184 -7.21 23.53 12.31
CA THR A 184 -6.74 24.55 11.37
C THR A 184 -5.86 23.99 10.26
N THR A 185 -5.51 22.70 10.32
CA THR A 185 -4.58 22.05 9.39
C THR A 185 -5.29 21.10 8.44
N THR A 186 -4.73 20.96 7.23
CA THR A 186 -5.24 20.06 6.19
C THR A 186 -4.54 18.69 6.22
N PRO A 187 -5.22 17.63 5.77
CA PRO A 187 -4.61 16.31 5.64
C PRO A 187 -3.70 16.27 4.42
N ARG A 188 -2.62 15.50 4.53
CA ARG A 188 -1.69 15.23 3.44
C ARG A 188 -1.87 13.80 2.93
N ALA A 189 -1.88 13.62 1.62
CA ALA A 189 -1.84 12.31 0.99
C ALA A 189 -0.42 11.98 0.50
N VAL A 190 -0.02 10.72 0.65
CA VAL A 190 1.13 10.11 -0.03
C VAL A 190 0.57 8.96 -0.85
N ILE A 191 0.87 8.95 -2.14
CA ILE A 191 0.37 7.94 -3.08
C ILE A 191 1.53 7.08 -3.55
N THR A 192 1.31 5.78 -3.61
CA THR A 192 2.28 4.81 -4.12
C THR A 192 1.55 3.82 -5.01
N LEU A 193 2.14 3.52 -6.16
CA LEU A 193 1.69 2.44 -7.05
C LEU A 193 2.62 1.27 -6.80
N GLU A 194 2.07 0.09 -6.56
CA GLU A 194 2.85 -1.11 -6.34
C GLU A 194 2.21 -2.27 -7.10
N ARG A 195 3.04 -3.13 -7.69
CA ARG A 195 2.61 -4.43 -8.20
C ARG A 195 3.25 -5.56 -7.41
N ASP A 196 2.47 -6.60 -7.13
CA ASP A 196 2.96 -7.87 -6.63
C ASP A 196 4.04 -8.44 -7.58
N PRO A 197 5.08 -9.11 -7.06
CA PRO A 197 6.14 -9.63 -7.90
C PRO A 197 5.66 -10.64 -8.94
N VAL A 198 6.28 -10.60 -10.12
CA VAL A 198 6.12 -11.62 -11.15
C VAL A 198 7.19 -12.69 -10.95
N TYR A 199 6.78 -13.95 -11.00
CA TYR A 199 7.69 -15.08 -10.78
C TYR A 199 7.97 -15.80 -12.09
N MET A 200 9.25 -15.92 -12.43
CA MET A 200 9.74 -16.74 -13.55
C MET A 200 10.44 -17.97 -12.99
N GLN A 201 9.90 -19.15 -13.28
CA GLN A 201 10.55 -20.41 -12.92
C GLN A 201 11.39 -20.95 -14.08
N GLY A 202 12.46 -21.68 -13.77
CA GLY A 202 13.27 -22.32 -14.79
C GLY A 202 14.29 -23.29 -14.23
N ARG A 203 15.13 -23.82 -15.13
CA ARG A 203 16.31 -24.61 -14.78
C ARG A 203 17.52 -24.02 -15.50
N TYR A 204 18.61 -23.82 -14.77
CA TYR A 204 19.86 -23.32 -15.36
C TYR A 204 20.90 -24.42 -15.51
N LEU A 205 21.69 -24.29 -16.56
CA LEU A 205 22.92 -25.06 -16.78
C LEU A 205 24.12 -24.15 -16.61
N LYS A 206 25.10 -24.61 -15.84
CA LYS A 206 26.35 -23.91 -15.57
C LYS A 206 27.49 -24.71 -16.19
N PHE A 207 27.93 -24.29 -17.37
CA PHE A 207 29.00 -24.98 -18.10
C PHE A 207 30.40 -24.52 -17.69
N GLN A 208 30.53 -23.28 -17.23
CA GLN A 208 31.79 -22.67 -16.85
C GLN A 208 32.12 -22.92 -15.37
N ARG A 209 33.37 -23.30 -15.11
CA ARG A 209 33.96 -23.28 -13.76
C ARG A 209 34.47 -21.88 -13.44
N GLY A 210 34.48 -21.49 -12.17
CA GLY A 210 34.88 -20.14 -11.76
C GLY A 210 33.72 -19.14 -11.72
N LEU A 211 32.51 -19.53 -12.15
CA LEU A 211 31.32 -18.69 -12.07
C LEU A 211 30.60 -18.95 -10.73
N SER A 212 30.30 -17.88 -9.98
CA SER A 212 29.54 -18.00 -8.73
C SER A 212 28.04 -18.17 -8.98
N GLN A 213 27.30 -18.76 -8.04
CA GLN A 213 25.83 -18.88 -8.17
C GLN A 213 25.14 -17.51 -7.99
N THR A 214 25.59 -16.75 -6.99
CA THR A 214 25.08 -15.44 -6.59
C THR A 214 26.24 -14.44 -6.57
N PRO A 215 26.03 -13.13 -6.72
CA PRO A 215 27.10 -12.13 -6.75
C PRO A 215 28.08 -12.32 -5.60
N TRP A 216 29.34 -12.57 -5.93
CA TRP A 216 30.36 -12.83 -4.93
C TRP A 216 31.04 -11.53 -4.51
N VAL A 217 30.59 -10.97 -3.39
CA VAL A 217 31.11 -9.72 -2.81
C VAL A 217 31.67 -10.02 -1.41
N LEU A 218 32.93 -9.67 -1.19
CA LEU A 218 33.61 -9.78 0.11
C LEU A 218 34.14 -8.40 0.50
N ASP A 219 33.77 -7.90 1.70
CA ASP A 219 34.14 -6.58 2.20
C ASP A 219 33.88 -5.43 1.19
N GLY A 220 32.76 -5.51 0.48
CA GLY A 220 32.36 -4.54 -0.55
C GLY A 220 33.14 -4.64 -1.87
N LYS A 221 34.11 -5.56 -1.97
CA LYS A 221 34.84 -5.83 -3.22
C LYS A 221 34.26 -7.05 -3.93
N ARG A 222 33.95 -6.87 -5.21
CA ARG A 222 33.46 -7.92 -6.09
C ARG A 222 34.62 -8.85 -6.46
N MET A 223 34.46 -10.14 -6.18
CA MET A 223 35.49 -11.17 -6.35
C MET A 223 35.38 -11.93 -7.69
N GLY A 224 34.18 -11.96 -8.29
CA GLY A 224 33.93 -12.58 -9.59
C GLY A 224 33.32 -11.59 -10.57
N GLU A 225 33.60 -11.76 -11.85
CA GLU A 225 33.07 -10.89 -12.90
C GLU A 225 31.55 -10.98 -13.02
N SER A 226 30.98 -12.17 -12.83
CA SER A 226 29.53 -12.42 -12.91
C SER A 226 29.08 -13.57 -12.00
N SER A 227 27.79 -13.84 -12.03
CA SER A 227 27.12 -14.94 -11.34
C SER A 227 25.99 -15.50 -12.18
N VAL A 228 25.56 -16.73 -11.88
CA VAL A 228 24.40 -17.35 -12.52
C VAL A 228 23.15 -16.48 -12.35
N GLU A 229 22.94 -15.96 -11.13
CA GLU A 229 21.89 -15.00 -10.81
C GLU A 229 21.87 -13.81 -11.78
N GLU A 230 23.01 -13.13 -11.95
CA GLU A 230 23.10 -11.95 -12.82
C GLU A 230 22.90 -12.32 -14.28
N CYS A 231 23.49 -13.42 -14.75
CA CYS A 231 23.33 -13.88 -16.13
C CYS A 231 21.86 -14.13 -16.52
N ILE A 232 21.02 -14.54 -15.57
CA ILE A 232 19.60 -14.77 -15.80
C ILE A 232 18.80 -13.50 -15.53
N GLY A 233 19.04 -12.86 -14.39
CA GLY A 233 18.28 -11.71 -13.90
C GLY A 233 18.47 -10.46 -14.75
N GLU A 234 19.68 -10.16 -15.21
CA GLU A 234 19.96 -9.00 -16.06
C GLU A 234 19.30 -9.10 -17.44
N ILE A 235 19.07 -10.33 -17.92
CA ILE A 235 18.33 -10.58 -19.15
C ILE A 235 16.83 -10.45 -18.90
N ALA A 236 16.32 -11.10 -17.85
CA ALA A 236 14.89 -11.13 -17.56
C ALA A 236 14.33 -9.78 -17.12
N LEU A 237 15.05 -9.02 -16.29
CA LEU A 237 14.55 -7.78 -15.69
C LEU A 237 14.05 -6.74 -16.71
N PRO A 238 14.78 -6.43 -17.81
CA PRO A 238 14.29 -5.54 -18.85
C PRO A 238 13.04 -6.03 -19.57
N PHE A 239 12.86 -7.35 -19.76
CA PHE A 239 11.67 -7.90 -20.43
C PHE A 239 10.37 -7.63 -19.66
N PHE A 240 10.45 -7.61 -18.33
CA PHE A 240 9.32 -7.34 -17.44
C PHE A 240 9.25 -5.87 -17.00
N ARG A 241 10.22 -5.05 -17.42
CA ARG A 241 10.38 -3.64 -16.99
C ARG A 241 10.30 -3.50 -15.47
N GLY A 242 10.92 -4.43 -14.73
CA GLY A 242 10.91 -4.45 -13.27
C GLY A 242 11.90 -3.47 -12.65
N SER A 243 11.72 -3.17 -11.37
CA SER A 243 12.63 -2.33 -10.58
C SER A 243 13.83 -3.11 -10.01
N GLY A 244 13.71 -4.43 -9.90
CA GLY A 244 14.76 -5.33 -9.43
C GLY A 244 14.29 -6.78 -9.42
N TYR A 245 15.14 -7.70 -8.98
CA TYR A 245 14.80 -9.10 -8.87
C TYR A 245 15.44 -9.77 -7.63
N LYS A 246 14.89 -10.93 -7.25
CA LYS A 246 15.48 -11.84 -6.28
C LYS A 246 15.59 -13.24 -6.89
N PHE A 247 16.73 -13.88 -6.70
CA PHE A 247 17.00 -15.20 -7.24
C PHE A 247 16.94 -16.27 -6.16
N HIS A 248 16.01 -17.21 -6.32
CA HIS A 248 15.77 -18.31 -5.40
C HIS A 248 16.16 -19.62 -6.08
N THR A 249 17.01 -20.42 -5.46
CA THR A 249 17.51 -21.69 -6.05
C THR A 249 17.25 -22.89 -5.15
N ALA A 250 17.00 -24.04 -5.78
CA ALA A 250 16.91 -25.32 -5.08
C ALA A 250 18.32 -25.86 -4.77
N GLY A 251 18.99 -25.25 -3.79
CA GLY A 251 20.35 -25.58 -3.36
C GLY A 251 21.45 -24.79 -4.08
N ARG A 252 22.70 -25.09 -3.74
CA ARG A 252 23.89 -24.35 -4.21
C ARG A 252 24.96 -25.30 -4.74
N GLU A 253 25.74 -24.82 -5.70
CA GLU A 253 26.99 -25.44 -6.14
C GLU A 253 28.17 -24.52 -5.86
N ASP A 254 29.35 -25.13 -5.71
CA ASP A 254 30.60 -24.39 -5.57
C ASP A 254 30.99 -23.69 -6.88
N VAL A 255 31.82 -22.66 -6.74
CA VAL A 255 32.26 -21.79 -7.84
C VAL A 255 32.93 -22.60 -8.95
N ASP A 256 33.73 -23.61 -8.60
CA ASP A 256 34.44 -24.47 -9.54
C ASP A 256 33.60 -25.66 -10.04
N VAL A 257 32.38 -25.88 -9.54
CA VAL A 257 31.49 -26.98 -9.95
C VAL A 257 30.62 -26.59 -11.15
N ARG A 258 30.42 -27.52 -12.09
CA ARG A 258 29.50 -27.37 -13.23
C ARG A 258 28.13 -27.96 -12.90
N MET A 259 27.07 -27.36 -13.43
CA MET A 259 25.69 -27.86 -13.33
C MET A 259 25.20 -28.28 -14.72
N LEU A 260 25.13 -29.59 -14.95
CA LEU A 260 24.81 -30.21 -16.24
C LEU A 260 23.48 -30.99 -16.16
N GLY A 261 23.23 -31.86 -17.14
CA GLY A 261 22.03 -32.69 -17.19
C GLY A 261 20.75 -31.85 -17.31
N ASN A 262 19.77 -32.10 -16.44
CA ASN A 262 18.52 -31.33 -16.40
C ASN A 262 18.66 -29.98 -15.66
N GLY A 263 19.86 -29.60 -15.25
CA GLY A 263 20.13 -28.33 -14.57
C GLY A 263 19.52 -28.21 -13.17
N ARG A 264 19.76 -27.06 -12.54
CA ARG A 264 19.24 -26.74 -11.21
C ARG A 264 17.97 -25.88 -11.32
N PRO A 265 16.86 -26.26 -10.65
CA PRO A 265 15.67 -25.42 -10.56
C PRO A 265 15.94 -24.09 -9.86
N PHE A 266 15.33 -23.03 -10.38
CA PHE A 266 15.32 -21.70 -9.79
C PHE A 266 13.97 -21.01 -9.98
N ILE A 267 13.71 -20.00 -9.16
CA ILE A 267 12.64 -19.02 -9.30
C ILE A 267 13.29 -17.64 -9.26
N LEU A 268 12.99 -16.81 -10.25
CA LEU A 268 13.34 -15.41 -10.28
C LEU A 268 12.07 -14.60 -9.94
N GLU A 269 12.12 -13.91 -8.80
CA GLU A 269 11.07 -12.99 -8.35
C GLU A 269 11.40 -11.59 -8.87
N ILE A 270 10.62 -11.07 -9.82
CA ILE A 270 10.80 -9.75 -10.41
C ILE A 270 9.89 -8.76 -9.67
N LEU A 271 10.48 -7.70 -9.14
CA LEU A 271 9.82 -6.72 -8.30
C LEU A 271 9.24 -5.59 -9.15
N ASP A 272 8.00 -5.20 -8.84
CA ASP A 272 7.32 -4.02 -9.40
C ASP A 272 7.42 -3.96 -10.94
N SER A 273 6.98 -5.03 -11.59
CA SER A 273 7.01 -5.14 -13.06
C SER A 273 5.92 -4.29 -13.71
N CYS A 274 6.28 -3.49 -14.72
CA CYS A 274 5.29 -2.78 -15.52
C CYS A 274 4.45 -3.72 -16.39
N THR A 275 4.99 -4.89 -16.78
CA THR A 275 4.32 -5.87 -17.63
C THR A 275 4.16 -7.23 -16.95
N ARG A 276 2.95 -7.81 -17.04
CA ARG A 276 2.63 -9.16 -16.54
C ARG A 276 3.18 -10.27 -17.43
N THR A 277 3.08 -10.06 -18.74
CA THR A 277 3.51 -11.02 -19.76
C THR A 277 4.67 -10.45 -20.54
N ALA A 278 5.74 -11.22 -20.68
CA ALA A 278 6.76 -10.92 -21.67
C ALA A 278 6.13 -11.08 -23.06
N SER A 279 5.99 -10.00 -23.82
CA SER A 279 5.59 -10.09 -25.21
C SER A 279 6.74 -10.70 -26.01
N SER A 280 6.62 -11.98 -26.38
CA SER A 280 7.50 -12.59 -27.37
C SER A 280 6.96 -12.27 -28.77
N ASN A 281 7.77 -11.64 -29.62
CA ASN A 281 7.58 -11.73 -31.07
C ASN A 281 8.03 -13.12 -31.60
N ALA A 282 7.84 -14.18 -30.81
CA ALA A 282 8.24 -15.54 -31.15
C ALA A 282 7.06 -16.48 -30.88
N ASP A 283 6.72 -17.23 -31.93
CA ASP A 283 5.63 -18.18 -32.10
C ASP A 283 5.19 -18.92 -30.83
N ASP A 284 3.87 -18.94 -30.65
CA ASP A 284 3.13 -19.78 -29.70
C ASP A 284 3.34 -21.27 -30.04
N SER A 285 4.39 -21.87 -29.48
CA SER A 285 4.54 -23.33 -29.38
C SER A 285 5.42 -23.68 -28.18
N ALA A 286 4.96 -23.33 -26.97
CA ALA A 286 5.68 -23.63 -25.73
C ALA A 286 5.02 -24.79 -24.95
N GLU A 287 5.10 -26.00 -25.51
CA GLU A 287 5.28 -27.22 -24.72
C GLU A 287 6.75 -27.64 -24.80
N ASP A 288 7.66 -26.79 -24.34
CA ASP A 288 9.04 -27.22 -24.10
C ASP A 288 9.64 -26.40 -22.96
N TYR A 289 10.19 -27.11 -21.98
CA TYR A 289 10.87 -26.55 -20.83
C TYR A 289 11.99 -25.60 -21.28
N SER A 290 11.82 -24.30 -21.05
CA SER A 290 12.81 -23.29 -21.41
C SER A 290 14.07 -23.44 -20.53
N PHE A 291 15.10 -24.04 -21.10
CA PHE A 291 16.44 -24.09 -20.51
C PHE A 291 17.15 -22.74 -20.68
N CYS A 292 17.51 -22.09 -19.57
CA CYS A 292 18.39 -20.93 -19.63
C CYS A 292 19.86 -21.41 -19.61
N GLN A 293 20.54 -21.31 -20.76
CA GLN A 293 21.97 -21.65 -20.86
C GLN A 293 22.82 -20.45 -20.44
N VAL A 294 23.47 -20.54 -19.28
CA VAL A 294 24.44 -19.54 -18.86
C VAL A 294 25.81 -19.90 -19.44
N ARG A 295 26.22 -19.15 -20.47
CA ARG A 295 27.58 -19.18 -21.03
C ARG A 295 28.27 -17.90 -20.57
N GLY A 296 29.46 -17.98 -19.98
CA GLY A 296 30.26 -16.78 -19.81
C GLY A 296 30.77 -16.29 -21.15
N ALA A 297 31.03 -14.99 -21.21
CA ALA A 297 31.60 -14.31 -22.37
C ALA A 297 32.94 -14.91 -22.79
#